data_AF-A0A920PNJ0-F1
#
_entry.id   AF-A0A920PNJ0-F1
#
_cell.length_a   1.000
_cell.length_b   1.000
_cell.length_c   1.000
_cell.angle_alpha   90.00
_cell.angle_beta   90.00
_cell.angle_gamma   90.00
#
_symmetry.space_group_name_H-M   'P 1'
#
loop_
_entity.id
_entity.type
_entity.pdbx_description
1 polymer ?
#
loop_
_entity_poly.entity_id
_entity_poly.type
_entity_poly.pdbx_seq_one_letter_code
_entity_poly.pdbx_strand_id
1 'polypeptide(L)' 'MIVGGGIGDLRGKALRIAHMGHINAPHILGALGVVELGLIARNVPHGAGGYRKRLNFLGEKPQSVMGFA' A
#
# COMPACT_ATOMS: atom_id res chain seq x y z
N MET A 1 -5.72 6.41 7.36
CA MET A 1 -5.39 5.15 6.66
C MET A 1 -5.94 4.00 7.47
N ILE A 2 -6.87 3.19 6.95
CA ILE A 2 -7.46 2.05 7.69
C ILE A 2 -7.33 0.79 6.82
N VAL A 3 -6.91 -0.31 7.43
CA VAL A 3 -6.89 -1.63 6.80
C VAL A 3 -8.10 -2.42 7.30
N GLY A 4 -8.92 -2.89 6.37
CA GLY A 4 -10.03 -3.81 6.65
C GLY A 4 -9.90 -5.09 5.84
N GLY A 5 -10.73 -6.09 6.15
CA GLY A 5 -10.88 -7.27 5.31
C GLY A 5 -11.62 -6.96 3.99
N GLY A 6 -11.53 -7.90 3.04
CA GLY A 6 -12.32 -7.89 1.81
C GLY A 6 -13.84 -7.92 2.07
N ILE A 7 -14.61 -7.43 1.11
CA ILE A 7 -16.08 -7.41 1.14
C ILE A 7 -16.62 -8.38 0.07
N GLY A 8 -17.86 -8.85 0.25
CA GLY A 8 -18.53 -9.77 -0.68
C GLY A 8 -17.74 -11.06 -0.82
N ASP A 9 -17.51 -11.47 -2.06
CA ASP A 9 -16.79 -12.70 -2.41
C ASP A 9 -15.32 -12.71 -1.97
N LEU A 10 -14.77 -11.55 -1.61
CA LEU A 10 -13.41 -11.35 -1.11
C LEU A 10 -13.32 -11.40 0.43
N ARG A 11 -14.42 -11.60 1.15
CA ARG A 11 -14.40 -11.78 2.62
C ARG A 11 -13.45 -12.92 3.01
N GLY A 12 -12.53 -12.64 3.93
CA GLY A 12 -11.51 -13.59 4.38
C GLY A 12 -10.39 -13.89 3.37
N LYS A 13 -10.44 -13.32 2.17
CA LYS A 13 -9.48 -13.60 1.08
C LYS A 13 -8.62 -12.40 0.70
N ALA A 14 -9.07 -11.19 0.99
CA ALA A 14 -8.37 -9.96 0.61
C ALA A 14 -8.20 -8.99 1.79
N LEU A 15 -7.21 -8.10 1.61
CA LEU A 15 -7.05 -6.88 2.39
C LEU A 15 -7.63 -5.72 1.59
N ARG A 16 -8.28 -4.79 2.28
CA ARG A 16 -8.79 -3.55 1.72
C ARG A 16 -8.15 -2.38 2.45
N ILE A 17 -7.44 -1.55 1.71
CA ILE A 17 -6.80 -0.34 2.24
C ILE A 17 -7.67 0.84 1.84
N ALA A 18 -8.38 1.43 2.81
CA ALA A 18 -9.28 2.55 2.57
C ALA A 18 -8.67 3.86 3.06
N HIS A 19 -8.89 4.92 2.29
CA HIS A 19 -8.64 6.30 2.68
C HIS A 19 -9.82 7.16 2.26
N MET A 20 -10.00 8.30 2.95
CA MET A 20 -10.97 9.33 2.58
C MET A 20 -10.21 10.56 2.10
N GLY A 21 -10.75 11.27 1.11
CA GLY A 21 -10.12 12.48 0.56
C GLY A 21 -8.85 12.20 -0.25
N HIS A 22 -8.00 13.22 -0.37
CA HIS A 22 -6.79 13.16 -1.19
C HIS A 22 -5.77 12.16 -0.65
N ILE A 23 -5.17 11.38 -1.55
CA ILE A 23 -4.06 10.49 -1.25
C ILE A 23 -2.76 11.20 -1.55
N ASN A 24 -1.66 10.88 -0.86
CA ASN A 24 -0.34 11.46 -1.14
C ASN A 24 0.75 10.41 -0.96
N ALA A 25 2.01 10.78 -1.23
CA ALA A 25 3.15 9.87 -1.13
C ALA A 25 3.28 9.15 0.23
N PRO A 26 3.21 9.85 1.38
CA PRO A 26 3.24 9.22 2.71
C PRO A 26 2.20 8.12 2.90
N HIS A 27 0.96 8.31 2.43
CA HIS A 27 -0.07 7.28 2.53
C HIS A 27 0.33 5.98 1.82
N ILE A 28 0.73 6.09 0.55
CA ILE A 28 1.10 4.91 -0.25
C ILE A 28 2.36 4.23 0.32
N LEU A 29 3.37 5.02 0.69
CA LEU A 29 4.61 4.49 1.27
C LEU A 29 4.35 3.79 2.60
N GLY A 30 3.52 4.38 3.46
CA GLY A 30 3.13 3.76 4.73
C GLY A 30 2.34 2.46 4.55
N ALA A 31 1.40 2.41 3.60
CA ALA A 31 0.64 1.18 3.30
C ALA A 31 1.57 0.03 2.89
N LEU A 32 2.37 0.27 1.86
CA LEU A 32 3.19 -0.79 1.29
C LEU A 32 4.31 -1.21 2.24
N GLY A 33 4.89 -0.27 2.98
CA GLY A 33 5.91 -0.56 4.00
C GLY A 33 5.36 -1.47 5.10
N VAL A 34 4.18 -1.18 5.64
CA VAL A 34 3.57 -2.00 6.70
C VAL A 34 3.08 -3.36 6.17
N VAL A 35 2.56 -3.41 4.93
CA VAL A 35 2.18 -4.69 4.30
C VAL A 35 3.40 -5.60 4.14
N GLU A 36 4.49 -5.09 3.57
CA GLU A 36 5.73 -5.88 3.39
C GLU A 36 6.33 -6.28 4.75
N LEU A 37 6.34 -5.36 5.74
CA LEU A 37 6.73 -5.68 7.12
C LEU A 37 5.92 -6.84 7.70
N GLY A 38 4.59 -6.83 7.51
CA GLY A 38 3.71 -7.90 8.00
C GLY A 38 3.98 -9.24 7.33
N LEU A 39 4.20 -9.25 6.01
CA LEU A 39 4.55 -10.46 5.27
C LEU A 39 5.90 -11.04 5.73
N ILE A 40 6.90 -10.18 5.96
CA ILE A 40 8.20 -10.55 6.53
C ILE A 40 8.03 -11.14 7.93
N ALA A 41 7.36 -10.43 8.83
CA ALA A 41 7.16 -10.85 10.22
C ALA A 41 6.40 -12.18 10.34
N ARG A 42 5.59 -12.51 9.33
CA ARG A 42 4.82 -13.77 9.29
C ARG A 42 5.47 -14.86 8.44
N ASN A 43 6.67 -14.63 7.91
CA ASN A 43 7.38 -15.56 7.02
C ASN A 43 6.51 -16.04 5.85
N VAL A 44 5.65 -15.16 5.34
CA VAL A 44 4.84 -15.47 4.16
C VAL A 44 5.78 -15.46 2.94
N PRO A 45 5.78 -16.46 2.05
CA PRO A 45 6.55 -16.37 0.81
C PRO A 45 6.08 -15.20 -0.06
N HIS A 46 6.97 -14.24 -0.33
CA HIS A 46 6.70 -13.08 -1.19
C HIS A 46 8.00 -12.57 -1.82
N GLY A 47 7.87 -11.80 -2.91
CA GLY A 47 9.01 -11.08 -3.49
C GLY A 47 9.36 -9.86 -2.64
N ALA A 48 10.65 -9.69 -2.33
CA ALA A 48 11.15 -8.54 -1.58
C ALA A 48 11.30 -7.28 -2.44
N GLY A 49 11.28 -6.12 -1.81
CA GLY A 49 11.54 -4.82 -2.43
C GLY A 49 10.31 -4.15 -3.04
N GLY A 50 9.10 -4.58 -2.70
CA GLY A 50 7.85 -3.96 -3.17
C GLY A 50 7.76 -2.50 -2.76
N TYR A 51 8.05 -2.20 -1.49
CA TYR A 51 8.19 -0.85 -0.96
C TYR A 51 9.25 -0.04 -1.70
N ARG A 52 10.44 -0.62 -1.93
CA ARG A 52 11.55 0.06 -2.61
C ARG A 52 11.19 0.42 -4.06
N LYS A 53 10.50 -0.47 -4.77
CA LYS A 53 10.00 -0.20 -6.12
C LYS A 53 9.05 0.99 -6.14
N ARG A 54 8.17 1.11 -5.13
CA ARG A 54 7.29 2.28 -5.00
C ARG A 54 8.05 3.55 -4.68
N LEU A 55 9.04 3.47 -3.79
CA LEU A 55 9.88 4.62 -3.43
C LEU A 55 10.59 5.20 -4.67
N ASN A 56 11.17 4.33 -5.51
CA ASN A 56 11.81 4.76 -6.75
C ASN A 56 10.80 5.41 -7.71
N PHE A 57 9.64 4.78 -7.92
CA PHE A 57 8.58 5.33 -8.78
C PHE A 57 8.12 6.74 -8.35
N LEU A 58 7.97 6.97 -7.05
CA LEU A 58 7.59 8.27 -6.51
C LEU A 58 8.70 9.30 -6.64
N GLY A 59 9.96 8.89 -6.51
CA GLY A 59 11.12 9.75 -6.73
C GLY A 59 11.23 10.23 -8.18
N GLU A 60 10.89 9.37 -9.15
CA GLU A 60 10.87 9.72 -10.58
C GLU A 60 9.62 10.50 -10.99
N LYS A 61 8.47 10.25 -10.34
CA LYS A 61 7.17 10.85 -10.69
C LYS A 61 6.45 11.43 -9.46
N PRO A 62 6.92 12.56 -8.89
CA PRO A 62 6.37 13.13 -7.66
C PRO A 62 4.89 13.50 -7.75
N GLN A 63 4.42 13.94 -8.94
CA GLN A 63 3.02 14.35 -9.17
C GLN A 63 2.03 13.18 -9.26
N SER A 64 2.49 11.93 -9.40
CA SER A 64 1.63 10.75 -9.65
C SER A 64 0.72 10.35 -8.47
N VAL A 65 0.93 10.94 -7.30
CA VAL A 65 0.08 10.80 -6.11
C VAL A 65 -0.60 12.12 -5.73
N MET A 66 -0.51 13.15 -6.57
CA MET A 66 -1.04 14.50 -6.30
C MET A 66 -2.19 14.91 -7.25
N GLY A 67 -3.09 13.99 -7.63
CA GLY A 67 -4.38 14.40 -8.25
C GLY A 67 -5.45 14.60 -7.16
N PHE A 68 -6.04 15.77 -6.89
CA PHE A 68 -6.23 16.98 -7.68
C PHE A 68 -5.95 18.25 -6.85
N ALA A 69 -5.16 19.17 -7.41
CA ALA A 69 -5.72 20.33 -8.10
C ALA A 69 -5.13 20.37 -9.51
#